data_AF-A0A7C1J3D1-F1
#
_entry.id   AF-A0A7C1J3D1-F1
#
_cell.length_a   1.000
_cell.length_b   1.000
_cell.length_c   1.000
_cell.angle_alpha   90.00
_cell.angle_beta   90.00
_cell.angle_gamma   90.00
#
_symmetry.space_group_name_H-M   'P 1'
#
loop_
_entity.id
_entity.type
_entity.pdbx_description
1 polymer ?
#
loop_
_entity_poly.entity_id
_entity_poly.type
_entity_poly.pdbx_seq_one_letter_code
_entity_poly.pdbx_strand_id
1 'polypeptide(L)'
;MQATSGSALRARTRGNASALRTAAMGYAFVLPAFALYLFFVIYPFFVSIYYSLTKWDGAQPVKQFVGLANYARFLSDRRLWP
;
A
#
# COMPACT_ATOMS: atom_id res chain seq x y z
N MET A 1 63.07 -5.49 9.86
CA MET A 1 62.15 -5.67 11.01
C MET A 1 60.95 -4.75 10.82
N GLN A 2 59.78 -5.38 10.63
CA GLN A 2 58.40 -4.98 10.97
C GLN A 2 58.07 -3.48 11.12
N ALA A 3 57.12 -2.96 10.32
CA ALA A 3 55.91 -2.24 10.78
C ALA A 3 55.17 -1.50 9.63
N THR A 4 54.35 -2.18 8.82
CA THR A 4 53.39 -1.49 7.91
C THR A 4 52.06 -2.24 7.71
N SER A 5 51.62 -3.08 8.67
CA SER A 5 50.39 -3.90 8.49
C SER A 5 49.14 -3.36 9.20
N GLY A 6 49.21 -2.20 9.89
CA GLY A 6 48.10 -1.69 10.72
C GLY A 6 47.10 -0.75 10.04
N SER A 7 47.45 -0.14 8.90
CA SER A 7 46.65 0.94 8.29
C SER A 7 45.62 0.46 7.26
N ALA A 8 45.85 -0.67 6.60
CA ALA A 8 44.97 -1.21 5.56
C ALA A 8 43.65 -1.79 6.10
N LEU A 9 43.61 -2.21 7.37
CA LEU A 9 42.44 -2.83 8.00
C LEU A 9 41.37 -1.82 8.48
N ARG A 10 41.71 -0.53 8.63
CA ARG A 10 40.78 0.51 9.13
C ARG A 10 39.95 1.18 8.03
N ALA A 11 40.33 1.05 6.77
CA ALA A 11 39.67 1.73 5.65
C ALA A 11 38.34 1.07 5.22
N ARG A 12 38.07 -0.16 5.66
CA ARG A 12 37.00 -1.01 5.12
C ARG A 12 35.65 -0.88 5.85
N THR A 13 35.58 -0.14 6.96
CA THR A 13 34.39 -0.03 7.82
C THR A 13 33.64 1.32 7.74
N ARG A 14 34.09 2.28 6.92
CA ARG A 14 33.43 3.60 6.78
C ARG A 14 32.36 3.68 5.68
N GLY A 15 32.01 2.56 5.04
CA GLY A 15 31.40 2.55 3.70
C GLY A 15 29.88 2.54 3.56
N ASN A 16 29.06 2.49 4.64
CA ASN A 16 27.62 2.25 4.48
C ASN A 16 26.69 3.41 4.87
N ALA A 17 27.16 4.38 5.65
CA ALA A 17 26.32 5.50 6.07
C ALA A 17 25.98 6.44 4.89
N SER A 18 26.87 6.60 3.91
CA SER A 18 26.61 7.38 2.70
C SER A 18 25.61 6.69 1.77
N ALA A 19 25.75 5.37 1.57
CA ALA A 19 24.84 4.59 0.71
C ALA A 19 23.39 4.60 1.23
N LEU A 20 23.20 4.47 2.55
CA LEU A 20 21.88 4.56 3.18
C LEU A 20 21.26 5.95 3.03
N ARG A 21 22.06 7.02 3.10
CA ARG A 21 21.58 8.40 2.91
C ARG A 21 21.13 8.65 1.47
N THR A 22 21.87 8.15 0.48
CA THR A 22 21.48 8.25 -0.93
C THR A 22 20.18 7.51 -1.21
N ALA A 23 20.01 6.30 -0.66
CA ALA A 23 18.76 5.54 -0.79
C ALA A 23 17.57 6.25 -0.11
N ALA A 24 17.76 6.78 1.09
CA ALA A 24 16.73 7.53 1.82
C ALA A 24 16.28 8.78 1.05
N MET A 25 17.22 9.50 0.42
CA MET A 25 16.88 10.64 -0.43
C MET A 25 16.05 10.22 -1.65
N GLY A 26 16.39 9.10 -2.30
CA GLY A 26 15.60 8.55 -3.41
C GLY A 26 14.17 8.22 -3.01
N TYR A 27 13.98 7.56 -1.87
CA TYR A 27 12.64 7.27 -1.35
C TYR A 27 11.87 8.54 -0.98
N ALA A 28 12.52 9.56 -0.42
CA ALA A 28 11.86 10.82 -0.06
C ALA A 28 11.25 11.55 -1.28
N PHE A 29 11.80 11.37 -2.48
CA PHE A 29 11.21 11.91 -3.72
C PHE A 29 9.98 11.13 -4.19
N VAL A 30 9.96 9.81 -4.00
CA VAL A 30 8.86 8.95 -4.45
C VAL A 30 7.70 8.93 -3.43
N LEU A 31 8.03 9.07 -2.15
CA LEU A 31 7.07 8.96 -1.04
C LEU A 31 5.82 9.84 -1.21
N PRO A 32 5.91 11.13 -1.61
CA PRO A 32 4.74 11.99 -1.74
C PRO A 32 3.79 11.52 -2.84
N ALA A 33 4.33 11.17 -4.02
CA ALA A 33 3.52 10.64 -5.12
C ALA A 33 2.90 9.28 -4.74
N PHE A 34 3.66 8.43 -4.06
CA PHE A 34 3.15 7.15 -3.58
C PHE A 34 2.06 7.31 -2.52
N ALA A 35 2.20 8.25 -1.59
CA ALA A 35 1.18 8.55 -0.59
C ALA A 35 -0.12 9.05 -1.25
N LEU A 36 -0.02 9.94 -2.25
CA LEU A 36 -1.18 10.38 -3.03
C LEU A 36 -1.83 9.20 -3.77
N TYR A 37 -1.05 8.32 -4.39
CA TYR A 37 -1.58 7.12 -5.02
C TYR A 37 -2.33 6.23 -4.02
N LEU A 38 -1.76 5.98 -2.84
CA LEU A 38 -2.43 5.20 -1.80
C LEU A 38 -3.75 5.86 -1.37
N PHE A 39 -3.77 7.17 -1.18
CA PHE A 39 -4.94 7.88 -0.69
C PHE A 39 -6.04 8.05 -1.75
N PHE A 40 -5.68 8.36 -2.99
CA PHE A 40 -6.65 8.66 -4.05
C PHE A 40 -7.02 7.48 -4.92
N VAL A 41 -6.24 6.39 -4.91
CA VAL A 41 -6.50 5.20 -5.73
C VAL A 41 -6.77 3.98 -4.85
N ILE A 42 -5.81 3.63 -3.98
CA ILE A 42 -5.90 2.39 -3.21
C ILE A 42 -6.99 2.45 -2.13
N TYR A 43 -7.06 3.55 -1.39
CA TYR A 43 -8.09 3.74 -0.36
C TYR A 43 -9.52 3.67 -0.92
N PRO A 44 -9.92 4.46 -1.94
CA PRO A 44 -11.28 4.36 -2.47
C PRO A 44 -11.56 3.00 -3.11
N PHE A 45 -10.57 2.34 -3.71
CA PHE A 45 -10.72 0.97 -4.21
C PHE A 45 -11.17 0.00 -3.10
N PHE A 46 -10.53 0.02 -1.94
CA PHE A 46 -10.95 -0.82 -0.82
C PHE A 46 -12.29 -0.39 -0.22
N VAL A 47 -12.60 0.91 -0.19
CA VAL A 47 -13.92 1.40 0.21
C VAL A 47 -15.02 0.88 -0.72
N SER A 48 -14.77 0.84 -2.04
CA SER A 48 -15.70 0.28 -3.02
C SER A 48 -15.94 -1.21 -2.79
N ILE A 49 -14.90 -1.99 -2.47
CA ILE A 49 -15.05 -3.41 -2.11
C ILE A 49 -15.85 -3.55 -0.81
N TYR A 50 -15.57 -2.73 0.20
CA TYR A 50 -16.34 -2.77 1.45
C TYR A 50 -17.83 -2.44 1.20
N TYR A 51 -18.11 -1.46 0.35
CA TYR A 51 -19.48 -1.11 -0.02
C TYR A 51 -20.18 -2.18 -0.86
N SER A 52 -19.48 -2.89 -1.74
CA SER A 52 -20.10 -3.99 -2.50
C SER A 52 -20.51 -5.16 -1.60
N LEU A 53 -19.84 -5.34 -0.45
CA LEU A 53 -20.17 -6.33 0.58
C LEU A 53 -21.21 -5.84 1.60
N THR A 54 -21.68 -4.61 1.44
CA THR A 54 -22.59 -3.95 2.38
C THR A 54 -23.91 -3.66 1.67
N LYS A 55 -25.03 -3.77 2.39
CA LYS A 55 -26.31 -3.25 1.96
C LYS A 55 -26.44 -1.82 2.46
N TRP A 56 -26.39 -0.87 1.53
CA TRP A 56 -26.61 0.54 1.83
C TRP A 56 -27.30 1.22 0.65
N ASP A 57 -28.41 1.88 0.94
CA ASP A 57 -29.25 2.60 -0.03
C ASP A 57 -28.97 4.12 -0.03
N GLY A 58 -27.95 4.58 0.70
CA GLY A 58 -27.62 6.00 0.85
C GLY A 58 -28.52 6.76 1.83
N ALA A 59 -29.71 6.22 2.13
CA ALA A 59 -30.70 6.83 3.02
C ALA A 59 -30.57 6.33 4.47
N GLN A 60 -30.11 5.08 4.65
CA GLN A 60 -29.92 4.54 5.99
C GLN A 60 -28.65 5.11 6.66
N PRO A 61 -28.76 5.58 7.91
CA PRO A 61 -27.63 6.13 8.65
C PRO A 61 -26.59 5.05 9.02
N VAL A 62 -27.00 3.78 9.08
CA VAL A 62 -26.12 2.65 9.39
C VAL A 62 -26.01 1.73 8.19
N LYS A 63 -24.76 1.42 7.83
CA LYS A 63 -24.41 0.47 6.77
C LYS A 63 -24.50 -0.96 7.31
N GLN A 64 -25.29 -1.83 6.68
CA GLN A 64 -25.39 -3.23 7.09
C GLN A 64 -24.40 -4.09 6.30
N PHE A 65 -23.41 -4.69 6.97
CA PHE A 65 -22.52 -5.65 6.31
C PHE A 65 -23.29 -6.95 6.01
N VAL A 66 -23.35 -7.34 4.73
CA VAL A 66 -24.10 -8.52 4.27
C VAL A 66 -23.22 -9.54 3.54
N GLY A 67 -21.90 -9.31 3.51
CA GLY A 67 -20.94 -10.17 2.83
C GLY A 67 -21.28 -10.35 1.35
N LEU A 68 -21.29 -11.60 0.89
CA LEU A 68 -21.51 -11.93 -0.52
C LEU A 68 -22.99 -11.97 -0.95
N ALA A 69 -23.92 -11.62 -0.06
CA ALA A 69 -25.36 -11.69 -0.36
C ALA A 69 -25.76 -10.81 -1.55
N ASN A 70 -25.10 -9.66 -1.74
CA ASN A 70 -25.33 -8.79 -2.89
C ASN A 70 -24.97 -9.48 -4.21
N TYR A 71 -23.85 -10.19 -4.24
CA TYR A 71 -23.40 -10.95 -5.42
C TYR A 71 -24.31 -12.14 -5.70
N ALA A 72 -24.77 -12.87 -4.68
CA ALA A 72 -25.71 -13.97 -4.85
C ALA A 72 -27.05 -13.49 -5.45
N ARG A 73 -27.58 -12.36 -4.97
CA ARG A 73 -28.79 -11.73 -5.53
C ARG A 73 -28.59 -11.30 -6.97
N PHE A 74 -27.46 -10.66 -7.28
CA PHE A 74 -27.10 -10.26 -8.63
C PHE A 74 -27.11 -11.49 -9.55
N LEU A 75 -26.37 -12.54 -9.22
CA LEU A 75 -26.27 -13.75 -10.06
C LEU A 75 -27.58 -14.56 -10.21
N SER A 76 -28.58 -14.35 -9.34
CA SER A 76 -29.85 -15.08 -9.38
C SER A 76 -31.02 -14.27 -9.94
N ASP A 77 -30.80 -13.02 -10.33
CA ASP A 77 -31.86 -12.12 -10.79
C ASP A 77 -32.23 -12.37 -12.25
N ARG A 78 -33.31 -13.09 -12.55
CA ARG A 78 -33.74 -13.34 -13.94
C ARG A 78 -34.02 -12.09 -14.79
N ARG A 79 -34.19 -10.90 -14.20
CA ARG A 79 -34.43 -9.67 -14.97
C ARG A 79 -33.16 -9.14 -15.63
N LEU A 80 -32.02 -9.41 -15.00
CA LEU A 80 -30.72 -8.93 -15.44
C LEU A 80 -29.95 -10.04 -16.22
N TRP A 81 -30.36 -11.31 -16.09
CA TRP A 81 -29.86 -12.49 -16.83
C TRP A 81 -31.04 -13.15 -17.57
N PRO A 82 -31.49 -12.56 -18.70
CA PRO A 82 -32.61 -13.10 -19.49
C PRO A 82 -32.28 -14.45 -20.14
#